data_AF-A0A2J6WX59-F1
#
_entry.id   AF-A0A2J6WX59-F1
#
_cell.length_a   1.000
_cell.length_b   1.000
_cell.length_c   1.000
_cell.angle_alpha   90.00
_cell.angle_beta   90.00
_cell.angle_gamma   90.00
#
_symmetry.space_group_name_H-M   'P 1'
#
loop_
_entity.id
_entity.type
_entity.pdbx_description
1 polymer ?
#
loop_
_entity_poly.entity_id
_entity_poly.type
_entity_poly.pdbx_seq_one_letter_code
_entity_poly.pdbx_strand_id
1 'polypeptide(L)'
;MDEKIKMFIEKLKNPLYEVVFNTYYQGEKLWIALKINGEIVGGLKEKWKDDPEVKGAVEDALRIRDEKIKEKKLRNSWQVQVLSEHYTSPLYDRSLPRDLYFKLKKANHIYYVTENDLEEMDEFFDEPGWKITEEGKKILREEAEKTATPEMLEMVKKIRAEREENARKEKEKEKLREEMRRILKELDEIEATATLAPRQNFPSGEMVDDPRHSWQEYDAFGGGHVYVIDEKKQYIYFILNNGRDGDDWSRNNIMTGGAGAIGWVVPYNEEIEKKLRRLKEIYSELHLFE
;
A
#
# COMPACT_ATOMS: atom_id res chain seq x y z
N MET A 1 -23.34 -19.15 15.42
CA MET A 1 -21.92 -19.04 15.82
C MET A 1 -21.54 -17.76 16.59
N ASP A 2 -20.81 -17.89 17.71
CA ASP A 2 -20.21 -16.80 18.51
C ASP A 2 -19.18 -15.98 17.69
N GLU A 3 -19.16 -14.65 17.86
CA GLU A 3 -18.28 -13.74 17.13
C GLU A 3 -16.78 -14.07 17.32
N LYS A 4 -16.38 -14.52 18.52
CA LYS A 4 -15.00 -14.96 18.79
C LYS A 4 -14.63 -16.21 17.98
N ILE A 5 -15.59 -17.11 17.77
CA ILE A 5 -15.40 -18.31 16.95
C ILE A 5 -15.26 -17.92 15.48
N LYS A 6 -16.10 -17.00 14.97
CA LYS A 6 -15.98 -16.48 13.60
C LYS A 6 -14.61 -15.83 13.36
N MET A 7 -14.17 -14.97 14.27
CA MET A 7 -12.85 -14.33 14.17
C MET A 7 -11.71 -15.35 14.17
N PHE A 8 -11.81 -16.41 14.98
CA PHE A 8 -10.83 -17.49 14.98
C PHE A 8 -10.82 -18.25 13.64
N ILE A 9 -12.00 -18.59 13.10
CA ILE A 9 -12.14 -19.28 11.81
C ILE A 9 -11.57 -18.42 10.67
N GLU A 10 -11.75 -17.10 10.72
CA GLU A 10 -11.16 -16.22 9.72
C GLU A 10 -9.63 -16.23 9.79
N LYS A 11 -9.05 -16.19 11.00
CA LYS A 11 -7.59 -16.34 11.20
C LYS A 11 -7.08 -17.69 10.73
N LEU A 12 -7.87 -18.76 10.89
CA LEU A 12 -7.51 -20.10 10.46
C LEU A 12 -7.30 -20.21 8.95
N LYS A 13 -7.93 -19.34 8.14
CA LYS A 13 -7.73 -19.27 6.68
C LYS A 13 -6.37 -18.67 6.29
N ASN A 14 -5.60 -18.13 7.22
CA ASN A 14 -4.35 -17.44 6.93
C ASN A 14 -3.15 -18.41 7.06
N PRO A 15 -2.34 -18.59 5.99
CA PRO A 15 -1.23 -19.54 5.98
C PRO A 15 -0.04 -19.14 6.88
N LEU A 16 -0.02 -17.91 7.41
CA LEU A 16 1.00 -17.48 8.37
C LEU A 16 0.87 -18.17 9.73
N TYR A 17 -0.32 -18.64 10.09
CA TYR A 17 -0.52 -19.38 11.33
C TYR A 17 -0.18 -20.86 11.13
N GLU A 18 0.60 -21.40 12.05
CA GLU A 18 0.72 -22.85 12.23
C GLU A 18 -0.52 -23.37 12.95
N VAL A 19 -1.08 -24.48 12.46
CA VAL A 19 -2.29 -25.08 13.04
C VAL A 19 -1.88 -26.31 13.84
N VAL A 20 -2.32 -26.39 15.10
CA VAL A 20 -2.06 -27.53 15.98
C VAL A 20 -3.39 -28.08 16.49
N PHE A 21 -3.54 -29.41 16.46
CA PHE A 21 -4.73 -30.09 16.94
C PHE A 21 -4.50 -30.74 18.30
N ASN A 22 -5.55 -30.83 19.10
CA ASN A 22 -5.58 -31.55 20.38
C ASN A 22 -4.43 -31.14 21.32
N THR A 23 -4.29 -29.84 21.57
CA THR A 23 -3.24 -29.28 22.43
C THR A 23 -3.81 -28.73 23.73
N TYR A 24 -2.95 -28.47 24.71
CA TYR A 24 -3.32 -27.75 25.94
C TYR A 24 -2.76 -26.33 25.91
N TYR A 25 -3.52 -25.37 26.42
CA TYR A 25 -3.07 -23.99 26.61
C TYR A 25 -3.71 -23.41 27.86
N GLN A 26 -2.90 -22.88 28.78
CA GLN A 26 -3.36 -22.31 30.05
C GLN A 26 -4.30 -23.24 30.85
N GLY A 27 -4.01 -24.54 30.86
CA GLY A 27 -4.81 -25.55 31.56
C GLY A 27 -6.09 -25.98 30.84
N GLU A 28 -6.40 -25.39 29.69
CA GLU A 28 -7.57 -25.77 28.88
C GLU A 28 -7.17 -26.67 27.72
N LYS A 29 -8.04 -27.65 27.41
CA LYS A 29 -7.89 -28.54 26.26
C LYS A 29 -8.52 -27.90 25.01
N LEU A 30 -7.70 -27.69 24.00
CA LEU A 30 -8.07 -27.10 22.72
C LEU A 30 -8.16 -28.18 21.65
N TRP A 31 -9.26 -28.19 20.90
CA TRP A 31 -9.41 -29.06 19.74
C TRP A 31 -8.49 -28.61 18.60
N ILE A 32 -8.44 -27.31 18.34
CA ILE A 32 -7.59 -26.70 17.32
C ILE A 32 -7.05 -25.37 17.84
N ALA A 33 -5.79 -25.09 17.57
CA ALA A 33 -5.09 -23.87 17.99
C ALA A 33 -4.27 -23.30 16.84
N LEU A 34 -4.07 -21.98 16.87
CA LEU A 34 -3.19 -21.24 15.97
C LEU A 34 -1.92 -20.86 16.71
N LYS A 35 -0.79 -20.99 16.03
CA LYS A 35 0.52 -20.54 16.49
C LYS A 35 1.15 -19.53 15.55
N ILE A 36 1.89 -18.58 16.12
CA ILE A 36 2.85 -17.71 15.42
C ILE A 36 4.15 -17.76 16.19
N ASN A 37 5.27 -17.97 15.50
CA ASN A 37 6.61 -18.00 16.10
C ASN A 37 6.73 -18.96 17.31
N GLY A 38 6.01 -20.10 17.25
CA GLY A 38 6.00 -21.11 18.31
C GLY A 38 4.99 -20.88 19.44
N GLU A 39 4.39 -19.70 19.54
CA GLU A 39 3.44 -19.33 20.61
C GLU A 39 1.99 -19.49 20.17
N ILE A 40 1.11 -19.96 21.08
CA ILE A 40 -0.33 -20.08 20.80
C ILE A 40 -0.99 -18.70 20.91
N VAL A 41 -1.60 -18.26 19.81
CA VAL A 41 -2.26 -16.95 19.69
C VAL A 41 -3.78 -17.03 19.70
N GLY A 42 -4.33 -18.25 19.73
CA GLY A 42 -5.76 -18.51 19.86
C GLY A 42 -6.09 -19.99 19.66
N GLY A 43 -7.30 -20.41 20.05
CA GLY A 43 -7.78 -21.77 19.84
C GLY A 43 -9.25 -21.96 20.13
N LEU A 44 -9.83 -23.01 19.56
CA LEU A 44 -11.17 -23.48 19.89
C LEU A 44 -11.08 -24.59 20.93
N LYS A 45 -11.82 -24.41 22.03
CA LYS A 45 -11.92 -25.41 23.10
C LYS A 45 -12.55 -26.70 22.60
N GLU A 46 -12.21 -27.81 23.23
CA GLU A 46 -12.65 -29.15 22.80
C GLU A 46 -14.17 -29.32 22.73
N LYS A 47 -14.93 -28.60 23.56
CA LYS A 47 -16.40 -28.63 23.54
C LYS A 47 -17.04 -28.28 22.20
N TRP A 48 -16.31 -27.59 21.31
CA TRP A 48 -16.80 -27.17 19.99
C TRP A 48 -16.51 -28.18 18.88
N LYS A 49 -15.78 -29.27 19.18
CA LYS A 49 -15.36 -30.27 18.19
C LYS A 49 -16.54 -30.97 17.50
N ASP A 50 -17.61 -31.18 18.24
CA ASP A 50 -18.78 -31.93 17.79
C ASP A 50 -19.95 -31.01 17.39
N ASP A 51 -19.76 -29.68 17.44
CA ASP A 51 -20.74 -28.72 16.92
C ASP A 51 -20.67 -28.73 15.37
N PRO A 52 -21.75 -29.11 14.66
CA PRO A 52 -21.70 -29.25 13.21
C PRO A 52 -21.43 -27.95 12.46
N GLU A 53 -21.92 -26.81 12.97
CA GLU A 53 -21.74 -25.49 12.35
C GLU A 53 -20.26 -25.08 12.46
N VAL A 54 -19.67 -25.24 13.66
CA VAL A 54 -18.26 -24.92 13.89
C VAL A 54 -17.35 -25.88 13.14
N LYS A 55 -17.67 -27.17 13.13
CA LYS A 55 -16.86 -28.19 12.46
C LYS A 55 -16.79 -27.97 10.95
N GLY A 56 -17.93 -27.76 10.29
CA GLY A 56 -17.96 -27.47 8.85
C GLY A 56 -17.15 -26.22 8.51
N ALA A 57 -17.30 -25.16 9.30
CA ALA A 57 -16.57 -23.91 9.07
C ALA A 57 -15.05 -24.05 9.31
N VAL A 58 -14.61 -24.89 10.25
CA VAL A 58 -13.19 -25.23 10.45
C VAL A 58 -12.64 -26.03 9.27
N GLU A 59 -13.36 -27.04 8.79
CA GLU A 59 -12.96 -27.85 7.63
C GLU A 59 -12.83 -26.99 6.36
N ASP A 60 -13.79 -26.09 6.13
CA ASP A 60 -13.74 -25.12 5.02
C ASP A 60 -12.56 -24.15 5.15
N ALA A 61 -12.30 -23.63 6.35
CA ALA A 61 -11.17 -22.72 6.58
C ALA A 61 -9.82 -23.41 6.37
N LEU A 62 -9.69 -24.68 6.77
CA LEU A 62 -8.48 -25.48 6.52
C LEU A 62 -8.29 -25.76 5.03
N ARG A 63 -9.36 -26.09 4.29
CA ARG A 63 -9.30 -26.25 2.83
C ARG A 63 -8.81 -24.97 2.14
N ILE A 64 -9.39 -23.83 2.50
CA ILE A 64 -8.97 -22.52 1.99
C ILE A 64 -7.51 -22.23 2.33
N ARG A 65 -7.07 -22.54 3.56
CA ARG A 65 -5.68 -22.37 3.98
C ARG A 65 -4.74 -23.22 3.13
N ASP A 66 -5.06 -24.49 2.92
CA ASP A 66 -4.23 -25.41 2.14
C ASP A 66 -4.16 -25.01 0.67
N GLU A 67 -5.26 -24.53 0.09
CA GLU A 67 -5.28 -23.91 -1.25
C GLU A 67 -4.35 -22.70 -1.31
N LYS A 68 -4.38 -21.79 -0.33
CA LYS A 68 -3.45 -20.65 -0.25
C LYS A 68 -1.99 -21.08 -0.08
N ILE A 69 -1.71 -22.14 0.69
CA ILE A 69 -0.36 -22.69 0.83
C ILE A 69 0.12 -23.26 -0.51
N LYS A 70 -0.73 -24.02 -1.22
CA LYS A 70 -0.44 -24.56 -2.55
C LYS A 70 -0.16 -23.42 -3.53
N GLU A 71 -1.02 -22.40 -3.55
CA GLU A 71 -0.87 -21.22 -4.40
C GLU A 71 0.45 -20.48 -4.12
N LYS A 72 0.77 -20.25 -2.84
CA LYS A 72 2.03 -19.60 -2.43
C LYS A 72 3.25 -20.42 -2.87
N LYS A 73 3.22 -21.74 -2.71
CA LYS A 73 4.30 -22.62 -3.18
C LYS A 73 4.46 -22.56 -4.69
N LEU A 74 3.35 -22.52 -5.43
CA LEU A 74 3.34 -22.42 -6.88
C LEU A 74 3.90 -21.08 -7.35
N ARG A 75 3.43 -19.97 -6.78
CA ARG A 75 3.92 -18.61 -7.06
C ARG A 75 5.42 -18.47 -6.80
N ASN A 76 5.93 -19.14 -5.76
CA ASN A 76 7.34 -19.13 -5.40
C ASN A 76 8.18 -20.20 -6.12
N SER A 77 7.60 -20.96 -7.07
CA SER A 77 8.41 -21.88 -7.86
C SER A 77 9.30 -21.09 -8.81
N TRP A 78 10.53 -21.57 -9.02
CA TRP A 78 11.49 -20.89 -9.88
C TRP A 78 10.96 -20.74 -11.31
N GLN A 79 10.18 -21.70 -11.82
CA GLN A 79 9.56 -21.59 -13.15
C GLN A 79 8.59 -20.42 -13.20
N VAL A 80 7.71 -20.30 -12.20
CA VAL A 80 6.74 -19.20 -12.16
C VAL A 80 7.45 -17.86 -12.04
N GLN A 81 8.47 -17.74 -11.20
CA GLN A 81 9.27 -16.51 -11.07
C GLN A 81 9.97 -16.13 -12.37
N VAL A 82 10.61 -17.09 -13.05
CA VAL A 82 11.31 -16.88 -14.34
C VAL A 82 10.33 -16.46 -15.42
N LEU A 83 9.23 -17.22 -15.60
CA LEU A 83 8.28 -17.00 -16.68
C LEU A 83 7.39 -15.79 -16.45
N SER A 84 7.10 -15.42 -15.21
CA SER A 84 6.38 -14.17 -14.90
C SER A 84 7.25 -12.91 -15.00
N GLU A 85 8.55 -13.08 -15.30
CA GLU A 85 9.54 -12.01 -15.31
C GLU A 85 9.59 -11.26 -13.97
N HIS A 86 9.26 -11.95 -12.88
CA HIS A 86 9.35 -11.44 -11.51
C HIS A 86 10.74 -11.77 -10.92
N TYR A 87 11.76 -11.53 -11.73
CA TYR A 87 13.11 -12.04 -11.52
C TYR A 87 13.93 -11.07 -10.65
N THR A 88 13.70 -11.07 -9.34
CA THR A 88 14.67 -10.48 -8.38
C THR A 88 15.76 -11.50 -8.15
N SER A 89 16.79 -11.52 -9.02
CA SER A 89 17.95 -12.43 -9.00
C SER A 89 17.77 -13.78 -8.27
N PRO A 90 17.48 -14.89 -8.99
CA PRO A 90 17.31 -16.25 -8.45
C PRO A 90 18.52 -16.82 -7.75
N LEU A 91 19.62 -16.08 -7.72
CA LEU A 91 20.84 -16.50 -7.09
C LEU A 91 20.70 -16.43 -5.56
N TYR A 92 19.69 -15.70 -5.06
CA TYR A 92 19.30 -15.73 -3.66
C TYR A 92 18.24 -16.78 -3.33
N ASP A 93 17.40 -17.18 -4.30
CA ASP A 93 16.35 -18.14 -4.04
C ASP A 93 16.89 -19.57 -4.23
N ARG A 94 16.95 -20.33 -3.13
CA ARG A 94 17.33 -21.76 -3.12
C ARG A 94 16.35 -22.65 -3.92
N SER A 95 15.44 -22.05 -4.66
CA SER A 95 14.44 -22.68 -5.52
C SER A 95 15.00 -23.15 -6.86
N LEU A 96 16.14 -22.64 -7.32
CA LEU A 96 16.78 -23.14 -8.56
C LEU A 96 17.29 -24.57 -8.41
N PRO A 97 17.01 -25.47 -9.37
CA PRO A 97 17.62 -26.79 -9.42
C PRO A 97 19.15 -26.70 -9.43
N ARG A 98 19.80 -27.53 -8.60
CA ARG A 98 21.25 -27.46 -8.35
C ARG A 98 22.07 -27.69 -9.63
N ASP A 99 21.62 -28.60 -10.47
CA ASP A 99 22.19 -28.91 -11.78
C ASP A 99 22.10 -27.72 -12.75
N LEU A 100 20.94 -27.05 -12.79
CA LEU A 100 20.73 -25.86 -13.61
C LEU A 100 21.61 -24.69 -13.14
N TYR A 101 21.68 -24.47 -11.82
CA TYR A 101 22.59 -23.49 -11.23
C TYR A 101 24.04 -23.75 -11.64
N PHE A 102 24.52 -24.99 -11.53
CA PHE A 102 25.90 -25.32 -11.93
C PHE A 102 26.13 -25.22 -13.43
N LYS A 103 25.14 -25.54 -14.26
CA LYS A 103 25.20 -25.33 -15.71
C LYS A 103 25.44 -23.86 -16.04
N LEU A 104 24.64 -22.97 -15.45
CA LEU A 104 24.76 -21.52 -15.65
C LEU A 104 26.09 -20.98 -15.11
N LYS A 105 26.50 -21.42 -13.92
CA LYS A 105 27.76 -21.00 -13.31
C LYS A 105 28.98 -21.45 -14.13
N LYS A 106 29.00 -22.71 -14.59
CA LYS A 106 30.09 -23.26 -15.40
C LYS A 106 30.22 -22.55 -16.76
N ALA A 107 29.11 -22.07 -17.30
CA ALA A 107 29.07 -21.30 -18.53
C ALA A 107 29.29 -19.79 -18.33
N ASN A 108 29.69 -19.35 -17.12
CA ASN A 108 29.88 -17.94 -16.77
C ASN A 108 28.66 -17.04 -17.03
N HIS A 109 27.45 -17.61 -16.98
CA HIS A 109 26.23 -16.82 -17.10
C HIS A 109 25.83 -16.15 -15.79
N ILE A 110 26.46 -16.53 -14.68
CA ILE A 110 26.24 -15.99 -13.33
C ILE A 110 27.52 -15.27 -12.89
N TYR A 111 27.39 -14.02 -12.49
CA TYR A 111 28.50 -13.19 -12.01
C TYR A 111 28.05 -12.34 -10.81
N TYR A 112 29.00 -11.86 -10.02
CA TYR A 112 28.72 -10.96 -8.90
C TYR A 112 29.19 -9.57 -9.29
N VAL A 113 28.31 -8.59 -9.18
CA VAL A 113 28.58 -7.17 -9.40
C VAL A 113 28.83 -6.53 -8.04
N THR A 114 29.98 -5.90 -7.88
CA THR A 114 30.37 -5.13 -6.70
C THR A 114 29.99 -3.66 -6.85
N GLU A 115 30.08 -2.88 -5.77
CA GLU A 115 29.91 -1.41 -5.83
C GLU A 115 30.86 -0.77 -6.85
N ASN A 116 32.11 -1.23 -6.93
CA ASN A 116 33.10 -0.70 -7.87
C ASN A 116 32.74 -1.01 -9.33
N ASP A 117 32.14 -2.17 -9.60
CA ASP A 117 31.72 -2.54 -10.95
C ASP A 117 30.56 -1.65 -11.44
N LEU A 118 29.74 -1.13 -10.51
CA LEU A 118 28.61 -0.24 -10.82
C LEU A 118 29.05 1.18 -11.19
N GLU A 119 30.16 1.66 -10.64
CA GLU A 119 30.70 2.98 -11.01
C GLU A 119 31.21 3.01 -12.47
N GLU A 120 31.57 1.85 -13.02
CA GLU A 120 32.02 1.70 -14.40
C GLU A 120 30.87 1.37 -15.38
N MET A 121 29.72 0.91 -14.87
CA MET A 121 28.52 0.65 -15.66
C MET A 121 27.62 1.90 -15.63
N ASP A 122 27.27 2.47 -16.78
CA ASP A 122 26.34 3.62 -16.91
C ASP A 122 24.89 3.31 -16.39
N GLU A 123 24.70 2.25 -15.60
CA GLU A 123 23.45 1.80 -15.00
C GLU A 123 23.39 2.25 -13.53
N PHE A 124 23.14 3.55 -13.34
CA PHE A 124 23.09 4.29 -12.05
C PHE A 124 22.09 3.76 -10.99
N PHE A 125 21.37 2.66 -11.26
CA PHE A 125 20.30 2.13 -10.41
C PHE A 125 20.47 0.66 -10.03
N ASP A 126 21.55 0.00 -10.45
CA ASP A 126 21.75 -1.40 -10.12
C ASP A 126 22.38 -1.53 -8.73
N GLU A 127 21.79 -2.33 -7.85
CA GLU A 127 22.39 -2.67 -6.56
C GLU A 127 23.47 -3.77 -6.75
N PRO A 128 24.56 -3.75 -5.95
CA PRO A 128 25.55 -4.81 -5.94
C PRO A 128 24.91 -6.16 -5.66
N GLY A 129 25.39 -7.20 -6.30
CA GLY A 129 24.89 -8.54 -6.08
C GLY A 129 25.13 -9.50 -7.21
N TRP A 130 24.62 -10.70 -7.02
CA TRP A 130 24.62 -11.73 -8.03
C TRP A 130 23.70 -11.36 -9.20
N LYS A 131 24.22 -11.37 -10.42
CA LYS A 131 23.51 -11.09 -11.68
C LYS A 131 23.60 -12.29 -12.62
N ILE A 132 22.72 -12.28 -13.62
CA ILE A 132 22.70 -13.27 -14.70
C ILE A 132 22.77 -12.54 -16.04
N THR A 133 23.55 -13.09 -16.97
CA THR A 133 23.60 -12.61 -18.36
C THR A 133 22.27 -12.84 -19.09
N GLU A 134 22.00 -12.09 -20.17
CA GLU A 134 20.81 -12.30 -21.01
C GLU A 134 20.73 -13.73 -21.58
N GLU A 135 21.86 -14.30 -22.02
CA GLU A 135 21.90 -15.69 -22.48
C GLU A 135 21.57 -16.67 -21.35
N GLY A 136 22.02 -16.40 -20.12
CA GLY A 136 21.62 -17.15 -18.94
C GLY A 136 20.12 -17.07 -18.64
N LYS A 137 19.52 -15.88 -18.79
CA LYS A 137 18.05 -15.69 -18.66
C LYS A 137 17.31 -16.52 -19.70
N LYS A 138 17.79 -16.56 -20.94
CA LYS A 138 17.22 -17.37 -22.01
C LYS A 138 17.27 -18.86 -21.68
N ILE A 139 18.42 -19.37 -21.24
CA ILE A 139 18.56 -20.77 -20.79
C ILE A 139 17.57 -21.09 -19.67
N LEU A 140 17.41 -20.19 -18.69
CA LEU A 140 16.44 -20.37 -17.61
C LEU A 140 15.00 -20.40 -18.10
N ARG A 141 14.63 -19.51 -19.02
CA ARG A 141 13.28 -19.49 -19.61
C ARG A 141 12.99 -20.79 -20.35
N GLU A 142 13.89 -21.23 -21.22
CA GLU A 142 13.74 -22.48 -21.96
C GLU A 142 13.58 -23.69 -21.03
N GLU A 143 14.34 -23.74 -19.94
CA GLU A 143 14.23 -24.83 -18.96
C GLU A 143 12.95 -24.74 -18.12
N ALA A 144 12.54 -23.52 -17.76
CA ALA A 144 11.29 -23.28 -17.06
C ALA A 144 10.09 -23.71 -17.91
N GLU A 145 10.08 -23.38 -19.20
CA GLU A 145 9.02 -23.78 -20.14
C GLU A 145 8.92 -25.29 -20.28
N LYS A 146 10.05 -26.00 -20.34
CA LYS A 146 10.08 -27.48 -20.43
C LYS A 146 9.56 -28.17 -19.18
N THR A 147 9.81 -27.58 -18.01
CA THR A 147 9.52 -28.21 -16.71
C THR A 147 8.26 -27.65 -16.03
N ALA A 148 7.65 -26.59 -16.58
CA ALA A 148 6.45 -26.00 -16.05
C ALA A 148 5.24 -26.93 -16.20
N THR A 149 4.47 -27.07 -15.13
CA THR A 149 3.17 -27.76 -15.17
C THR A 149 2.08 -26.82 -15.71
N PRO A 150 0.93 -27.35 -16.17
CA PRO A 150 -0.21 -26.51 -16.56
C PRO A 150 -0.66 -25.55 -15.45
N GLU A 151 -0.64 -25.99 -14.18
CA GLU A 151 -0.96 -25.13 -13.04
C GLU A 151 0.02 -23.94 -12.93
N MET A 152 1.32 -24.17 -13.14
CA MET A 152 2.33 -23.11 -13.13
C MET A 152 2.10 -22.09 -14.25
N LEU A 153 1.74 -22.55 -15.45
CA LEU A 153 1.47 -21.67 -16.59
C LEU A 153 0.24 -20.79 -16.37
N GLU A 154 -0.83 -21.34 -15.78
CA GLU A 154 -1.99 -20.55 -15.37
C GLU A 154 -1.64 -19.52 -14.29
N MET A 155 -0.80 -19.88 -13.32
CA MET A 155 -0.28 -18.93 -12.34
C MET A 155 0.54 -17.81 -12.98
N VAL A 156 1.37 -18.12 -13.98
CA VAL A 156 2.13 -17.11 -14.73
C VAL A 156 1.19 -16.12 -15.43
N LYS A 157 0.12 -16.61 -16.08
CA LYS A 157 -0.90 -15.74 -16.69
C LYS A 157 -1.56 -14.84 -15.66
N LYS A 158 -1.94 -15.40 -14.51
CA LYS A 158 -2.54 -14.65 -13.40
C LYS A 158 -1.61 -13.53 -12.92
N ILE A 159 -0.33 -13.84 -12.67
CA ILE A 159 0.67 -12.85 -12.21
C ILE A 159 0.87 -11.74 -13.25
N ARG A 160 0.94 -12.09 -14.54
CA ARG A 160 1.09 -11.09 -15.61
C ARG A 160 -0.13 -10.16 -15.70
N ALA A 161 -1.35 -10.71 -15.62
CA ALA A 161 -2.57 -9.93 -15.61
C ALA A 161 -2.65 -8.98 -14.39
N GLU A 162 -2.33 -9.48 -13.19
CA GLU A 162 -2.24 -8.65 -11.98
C GLU A 162 -1.22 -7.50 -12.14
N ARG A 163 -0.07 -7.78 -12.77
CA ARG A 163 0.96 -6.78 -13.04
C ARG A 163 0.50 -5.72 -14.03
N GLU A 164 -0.14 -6.11 -15.12
CA GLU A 164 -0.71 -5.18 -16.09
C GLU A 164 -1.78 -4.29 -15.46
N GLU A 165 -2.65 -4.87 -14.63
CA GLU A 165 -3.65 -4.12 -13.90
C GLU A 165 -3.03 -3.15 -12.90
N ASN A 166 -2.05 -3.60 -12.11
CA ASN A 166 -1.34 -2.76 -11.16
C ASN A 166 -0.56 -1.64 -11.89
N ALA A 167 0.10 -1.95 -13.00
CA ALA A 167 0.78 -0.94 -13.81
C ALA A 167 -0.19 0.08 -14.40
N ARG A 168 -1.41 -0.33 -14.78
CA ARG A 168 -2.47 0.61 -15.21
C ARG A 168 -2.90 1.50 -14.05
N LYS A 169 -3.18 0.92 -12.88
CA LYS A 169 -3.57 1.66 -11.66
C LYS A 169 -2.49 2.66 -11.23
N GLU A 170 -1.22 2.26 -11.24
CA GLU A 170 -0.10 3.16 -10.90
C GLU A 170 0.07 4.28 -11.93
N LYS A 171 -0.12 4.01 -13.23
CA LYS A 171 -0.15 5.07 -14.25
C LYS A 171 -1.32 6.04 -14.06
N GLU A 172 -2.49 5.54 -13.65
CA GLU A 172 -3.65 6.38 -13.33
C GLU A 172 -3.39 7.24 -12.09
N LYS A 173 -2.84 6.65 -11.03
CA LYS A 173 -2.40 7.39 -9.82
C LYS A 173 -1.38 8.46 -10.14
N GLU A 174 -0.38 8.17 -10.98
CA GLU A 174 0.64 9.15 -11.32
C GLU A 174 0.06 10.33 -12.10
N LYS A 175 -0.88 10.08 -13.03
CA LYS A 175 -1.61 11.16 -13.72
C LYS A 175 -2.40 12.02 -12.73
N LEU A 176 -3.09 11.40 -11.78
CA LEU A 176 -3.83 12.11 -10.74
C LEU A 176 -2.89 12.94 -9.85
N ARG A 177 -1.73 12.40 -9.46
CA ARG A 177 -0.71 13.12 -8.70
C ARG A 177 -0.12 14.29 -9.48
N GLU A 178 0.14 14.14 -10.77
CA GLU A 178 0.63 15.22 -11.63
C GLU A 178 -0.42 16.32 -11.80
N GLU A 179 -1.68 15.95 -12.01
CA GLU A 179 -2.81 16.89 -12.06
C GLU A 179 -2.96 17.65 -10.73
N MET A 180 -2.90 16.94 -9.61
CA MET A 180 -2.93 17.52 -8.27
C MET A 180 -1.78 18.51 -8.05
N ARG A 181 -0.54 18.13 -8.41
CA ARG A 181 0.63 19.04 -8.32
C ARG A 181 0.43 20.30 -9.15
N ARG A 182 -0.13 20.19 -10.36
CA ARG A 182 -0.43 21.34 -11.22
C ARG A 182 -1.46 22.25 -10.57
N ILE A 183 -2.57 21.70 -10.07
CA ILE A 183 -3.62 22.47 -9.40
C ILE A 183 -3.06 23.21 -8.18
N LEU A 184 -2.29 22.52 -7.32
CA LEU A 184 -1.71 23.12 -6.12
C LEU A 184 -0.74 24.26 -6.46
N LYS A 185 0.09 24.10 -7.50
CA LYS A 185 0.97 25.17 -7.96
C LYS A 185 0.18 26.40 -8.42
N GLU A 186 -0.89 26.20 -9.18
CA GLU A 186 -1.76 27.30 -9.61
C GLU A 186 -2.46 27.96 -8.42
N LEU A 187 -2.85 27.20 -7.39
CA LEU A 187 -3.41 27.75 -6.16
C LEU A 187 -2.39 28.57 -5.37
N ASP A 188 -1.13 28.14 -5.28
CA ASP A 188 -0.05 28.91 -4.65
C ASP A 188 0.19 30.25 -5.37
N GLU A 189 0.15 30.24 -6.71
CA GLU A 189 0.26 31.47 -7.52
C GLU A 189 -0.93 32.42 -7.29
N ILE A 190 -2.13 31.88 -7.09
CA ILE A 190 -3.33 32.66 -6.76
C ILE A 190 -3.25 33.22 -5.34
N GLU A 191 -2.85 32.40 -4.36
CA GLU A 191 -2.69 32.80 -2.96
C GLU A 191 -1.69 33.96 -2.82
N ALA A 192 -0.62 33.96 -3.61
CA ALA A 192 0.35 35.06 -3.64
C ALA A 192 -0.26 36.42 -4.05
N THR A 193 -1.42 36.41 -4.74
CA THR A 193 -2.17 37.62 -5.09
C THR A 193 -3.28 37.96 -4.10
N ALA A 194 -3.53 37.09 -3.13
CA ALA A 194 -4.60 37.23 -2.17
C ALA A 194 -4.34 38.38 -1.19
N THR A 195 -5.41 39.01 -0.73
CA THR A 195 -5.34 40.07 0.27
C THR A 195 -5.68 39.52 1.64
N LEU A 196 -5.13 40.12 2.70
CA LEU A 196 -5.41 39.66 4.06
C LEU A 196 -6.92 39.76 4.35
N ALA A 197 -7.51 38.67 4.85
CA ALA A 197 -8.93 38.67 5.19
C ALA A 197 -9.24 39.69 6.31
N PRO A 198 -10.46 40.24 6.37
CA PRO A 198 -10.89 41.09 7.48
C PRO A 198 -10.68 40.41 8.83
N ARG A 199 -10.35 41.18 9.87
CA ARG A 199 -10.20 40.65 11.24
C ARG A 199 -11.51 40.09 11.76
N GLN A 200 -11.41 39.04 12.57
CA GLN A 200 -12.53 38.35 13.21
C GLN A 200 -13.55 37.80 12.20
N ASN A 201 -13.07 37.38 11.04
CA ASN A 201 -13.95 36.78 10.04
C ASN A 201 -14.18 35.30 10.35
N PHE A 202 -15.38 34.83 10.02
CA PHE A 202 -15.79 33.43 10.16
C PHE A 202 -16.21 32.92 8.79
N PRO A 203 -15.26 32.43 7.96
CA PRO A 203 -15.57 31.90 6.65
C PRO A 203 -16.59 30.77 6.76
N SER A 204 -17.77 30.98 6.18
CA SER A 204 -18.82 29.97 6.08
C SER A 204 -18.86 29.44 4.66
N GLY A 205 -18.81 28.13 4.50
CA GLY A 205 -18.99 27.48 3.20
C GLY A 205 -18.29 26.14 3.08
N GLU A 206 -18.06 25.73 1.84
CA GLU A 206 -17.46 24.44 1.57
C GLU A 206 -15.95 24.48 1.86
N MET A 207 -15.53 23.60 2.76
CA MET A 207 -14.13 23.37 3.07
C MET A 207 -13.53 22.34 2.11
N VAL A 208 -12.34 22.65 1.63
CA VAL A 208 -11.49 21.76 0.83
C VAL A 208 -10.12 21.72 1.52
N ASP A 209 -9.73 20.55 2.02
CA ASP A 209 -8.43 20.38 2.67
C ASP A 209 -7.29 20.50 1.66
N ASP A 210 -6.18 21.11 2.09
CA ASP A 210 -4.93 21.02 1.33
C ASP A 210 -4.28 19.64 1.60
N PRO A 211 -4.12 18.79 0.57
CA PRO A 211 -3.55 17.45 0.73
C PRO A 211 -2.08 17.46 1.14
N ARG A 212 -1.38 18.61 1.06
CA ARG A 212 0.00 18.77 1.55
C ARG A 212 0.04 18.94 3.06
N HIS A 213 -1.02 19.53 3.63
CA HIS A 213 -1.09 19.98 5.02
C HIS A 213 -2.53 19.83 5.54
N SER A 214 -2.93 18.60 5.86
CA SER A 214 -4.28 18.29 6.31
C SER A 214 -4.70 19.14 7.52
N TRP A 215 -5.89 19.75 7.43
CA TRP A 215 -6.51 20.51 8.52
C TRP A 215 -6.88 19.61 9.72
N GLN A 216 -7.16 18.32 9.47
CA GLN A 216 -7.68 17.38 10.46
C GLN A 216 -6.59 16.65 11.26
N GLU A 217 -5.36 16.57 10.75
CA GLU A 217 -4.30 15.75 11.36
C GLU A 217 -3.50 16.46 12.48
N TYR A 218 -3.77 17.74 12.78
CA TYR A 218 -2.85 18.56 13.60
C TYR A 218 -3.48 19.33 14.77
N ASP A 219 -4.42 18.72 15.47
CA ASP A 219 -5.14 19.31 16.61
C ASP A 219 -4.29 19.52 17.89
N ALA A 220 -2.97 19.24 17.86
CA ALA A 220 -2.05 19.49 18.98
C ALA A 220 -0.77 20.29 18.64
N PHE A 221 -0.47 20.51 17.35
CA PHE A 221 0.78 21.17 16.92
C PHE A 221 0.57 22.37 15.99
N GLY A 222 -0.68 22.82 15.79
CA GLY A 222 -1.02 24.11 15.18
C GLY A 222 -0.55 24.30 13.74
N GLY A 223 -0.82 23.30 12.88
CA GLY A 223 -0.61 23.39 11.44
C GLY A 223 -1.88 23.06 10.66
N GLY A 224 -1.80 23.13 9.33
CA GLY A 224 -2.88 22.77 8.41
C GLY A 224 -3.30 23.92 7.51
N HIS A 225 -3.58 23.62 6.24
CA HIS A 225 -4.11 24.55 5.26
C HIS A 225 -5.49 24.06 4.81
N VAL A 226 -6.45 24.99 4.73
CA VAL A 226 -7.78 24.72 4.19
C VAL A 226 -8.21 25.85 3.29
N TYR A 227 -8.89 25.49 2.21
CA TYR A 227 -9.55 26.43 1.31
C TYR A 227 -11.04 26.47 1.65
N VAL A 228 -11.63 27.65 1.75
CA VAL A 228 -13.09 27.80 1.99
C VAL A 228 -13.72 28.56 0.83
N ILE A 229 -14.65 27.89 0.14
CA ILE A 229 -15.49 28.51 -0.88
C ILE A 229 -16.71 29.10 -0.15
N ASP A 230 -16.78 30.42 -0.10
CA ASP A 230 -17.84 31.16 0.59
C ASP A 230 -19.24 30.78 0.06
N GLU A 231 -20.21 30.59 0.97
CA GLU A 231 -21.60 30.23 0.60
C GLU A 231 -22.24 31.25 -0.33
N LYS A 232 -21.93 32.53 -0.13
CA LYS A 232 -22.45 33.63 -0.97
C LYS A 232 -21.66 33.80 -2.26
N LYS A 233 -20.61 32.99 -2.47
CA LYS A 233 -19.71 33.05 -3.63
C LYS A 233 -19.16 34.46 -3.86
N GLN A 234 -18.79 35.15 -2.78
CA GLN A 234 -18.13 36.45 -2.86
C GLN A 234 -16.62 36.34 -2.82
N TYR A 235 -16.11 35.40 -2.02
CA TYR A 235 -14.68 35.20 -1.80
C TYR A 235 -14.33 33.72 -1.78
N ILE A 236 -13.05 33.45 -2.01
CA ILE A 236 -12.42 32.17 -1.69
C ILE A 236 -11.33 32.47 -0.67
N TYR A 237 -11.37 31.74 0.45
CA TYR A 237 -10.45 31.91 1.55
C TYR A 237 -9.34 30.87 1.47
N PHE A 238 -8.11 31.32 1.70
CA PHE A 238 -6.93 30.50 1.94
C PHE A 238 -6.62 30.63 3.42
N ILE A 239 -6.74 29.55 4.18
CA ILE A 239 -6.65 29.60 5.64
C ILE A 239 -5.51 28.69 6.10
N LEU A 240 -4.53 29.29 6.77
CA LEU A 240 -3.45 28.61 7.47
C LEU A 240 -3.76 28.63 8.96
N ASN A 241 -3.84 27.44 9.57
CA ASN A 241 -3.96 27.31 11.01
C ASN A 241 -2.72 27.91 11.71
N ASN A 242 -2.94 28.71 12.75
CA ASN A 242 -1.88 29.39 13.51
C ASN A 242 -2.23 29.34 15.00
N GLY A 243 -2.53 28.12 15.45
CA GLY A 243 -3.03 27.83 16.78
C GLY A 243 -2.04 27.10 17.69
N ARG A 244 -0.76 27.01 17.32
CA ARG A 244 0.25 26.30 18.12
C ARG A 244 0.65 27.14 19.33
N ASP A 245 1.00 26.45 20.43
CA ASP A 245 1.69 27.09 21.55
C ASP A 245 3.01 27.73 21.09
N GLY A 246 3.16 29.02 21.37
CA GLY A 246 4.32 29.81 20.97
C GLY A 246 4.17 30.57 19.65
N ASP A 247 3.06 30.38 18.91
CA ASP A 247 2.75 31.19 17.72
C ASP A 247 2.38 32.62 18.10
N ASP A 248 2.61 33.56 17.17
CA ASP A 248 2.13 34.93 17.29
C ASP A 248 0.65 35.01 16.90
N TRP A 249 -0.23 34.77 17.89
CA TRP A 249 -1.68 34.84 17.70
C TRP A 249 -2.20 36.26 17.40
N SER A 250 -1.37 37.30 17.53
CA SER A 250 -1.77 38.67 17.14
C SER A 250 -1.99 38.82 15.62
N ARG A 251 -1.47 37.86 14.85
CA ARG A 251 -1.64 37.76 13.40
C ARG A 251 -2.95 37.10 12.98
N ASN A 252 -3.67 36.47 13.92
CA ASN A 252 -4.91 35.77 13.61
C ASN A 252 -6.01 36.76 13.21
N ASN A 253 -6.59 36.54 12.04
CA ASN A 253 -7.71 37.30 11.49
C ASN A 253 -8.93 36.42 11.20
N ILE A 254 -8.77 35.10 11.16
CA ILE A 254 -9.84 34.12 11.04
C ILE A 254 -10.12 33.50 12.41
N MET A 255 -11.40 33.46 12.77
CA MET A 255 -11.86 32.78 13.98
C MET A 255 -12.05 31.28 13.70
N THR A 256 -11.47 30.45 14.54
CA THR A 256 -11.65 28.98 14.54
C THR A 256 -12.17 28.54 15.90
N GLY A 257 -12.43 27.23 16.09
CA GLY A 257 -12.80 26.69 17.41
C GLY A 257 -11.68 26.77 18.47
N GLY A 258 -10.44 27.10 18.06
CA GLY A 258 -9.25 27.23 18.91
C GLY A 258 -8.68 28.66 18.97
N ALA A 259 -7.35 28.79 18.97
CA ALA A 259 -6.65 30.09 19.09
C ALA A 259 -6.78 31.01 17.84
N GLY A 260 -7.38 30.52 16.75
CA GLY A 260 -7.59 31.26 15.51
C GLY A 260 -6.64 30.80 14.39
N ALA A 261 -6.78 31.45 13.23
CA ALA A 261 -6.01 31.16 12.03
C ALA A 261 -5.67 32.46 11.28
N ILE A 262 -4.73 32.35 10.35
CA ILE A 262 -4.40 33.41 9.40
C ILE A 262 -5.09 33.07 8.08
N GLY A 263 -5.82 34.03 7.53
CA GLY A 263 -6.55 33.86 6.29
C GLY A 263 -6.29 34.97 5.29
N TRP A 264 -6.24 34.58 4.03
CA TRP A 264 -6.21 35.46 2.87
C TRP A 264 -7.46 35.21 2.01
N VAL A 265 -7.84 36.21 1.23
CA VAL A 265 -9.01 36.15 0.36
C VAL A 265 -8.68 36.63 -1.04
N VAL A 266 -9.30 35.95 -2.00
CA VAL A 266 -9.46 36.43 -3.38
C VAL A 266 -10.95 36.59 -3.69
N PRO A 267 -11.34 37.52 -4.58
CA PRO A 267 -12.69 37.54 -5.12
C PRO A 267 -13.05 36.18 -5.69
N TYR A 268 -14.28 35.75 -5.47
CA TYR A 268 -14.75 34.47 -5.99
C TYR A 268 -14.55 34.40 -7.51
N ASN A 269 -14.05 33.25 -7.95
CA ASN A 269 -13.85 32.91 -9.34
C ASN A 269 -14.24 31.45 -9.54
N GLU A 270 -15.11 31.19 -10.51
CA GLU A 270 -15.61 29.85 -10.81
C GLU A 270 -14.50 28.88 -11.23
N GLU A 271 -13.44 29.37 -11.87
CA GLU A 271 -12.28 28.54 -12.24
C GLU A 271 -11.51 28.07 -11.00
N ILE A 272 -11.38 28.91 -9.97
CA ILE A 272 -10.74 28.55 -8.71
C ILE A 272 -11.62 27.53 -7.97
N GLU A 273 -12.94 27.76 -7.90
CA GLU A 273 -13.87 26.76 -7.32
C GLU A 273 -13.74 25.41 -8.02
N LYS A 274 -13.72 25.38 -9.35
CA LYS A 274 -13.54 24.15 -10.14
C LYS A 274 -12.24 23.43 -9.79
N LYS A 275 -11.13 24.17 -9.64
CA LYS A 275 -9.84 23.61 -9.21
C LYS A 275 -9.91 23.01 -7.81
N LEU A 276 -10.52 23.70 -6.86
CA LEU A 276 -10.69 23.22 -5.48
C LEU A 276 -11.57 21.96 -5.40
N ARG A 277 -12.69 21.94 -6.13
CA ARG A 277 -13.54 20.74 -6.22
C ARG A 277 -12.80 19.58 -6.87
N ARG A 278 -12.07 19.83 -7.95
CA ARG A 278 -11.25 18.81 -8.61
C ARG A 278 -10.15 18.28 -7.69
N LEU A 279 -9.52 19.15 -6.89
CA LEU A 279 -8.53 18.76 -5.88
C LEU A 279 -9.14 17.79 -4.86
N LYS A 280 -10.32 18.10 -4.34
CA LYS A 280 -11.08 17.24 -3.41
C LYS A 280 -11.43 15.87 -4.01
N GLU A 281 -11.84 15.84 -5.27
CA GLU A 281 -12.11 14.61 -6.01
C GLU A 281 -10.84 13.77 -6.17
N ILE A 282 -9.74 14.37 -6.66
CA ILE A 282 -8.46 13.67 -6.84
C ILE A 282 -7.97 13.08 -5.51
N TYR A 283 -8.05 13.83 -4.42
CA TYR A 283 -7.64 13.35 -3.11
C TYR A 283 -8.48 12.13 -2.67
N SER A 284 -9.79 12.18 -2.90
CA SER A 284 -10.70 11.06 -2.63
C SER A 284 -10.40 9.85 -3.51
N GLU A 285 -10.14 10.07 -4.81
CA GLU A 285 -9.75 9.02 -5.76
C GLU A 285 -8.45 8.35 -5.31
N LEU A 286 -7.42 9.12 -4.93
CA LEU A 286 -6.14 8.59 -4.46
C LEU A 286 -6.29 7.75 -3.18
N HIS A 287 -7.13 8.18 -2.23
CA HIS A 287 -7.40 7.41 -1.00
C HIS A 287 -8.21 6.14 -1.25
N LEU A 288 -9.03 6.08 -2.29
CA LEU A 288 -9.74 4.84 -2.67
C LEU A 288 -8.81 3.77 -3.25
N PHE A 289 -7.57 4.13 -3.60
CA PHE A 289 -6.57 3.19 -4.08
C PHE A 289 -5.59 2.67 -3.00
N GLU A 290 -5.74 3.08 -1.75
CA GLU A 290 -4.96 2.61 -0.58
C GLU A 290 -5.70 1.51 0.18
#